data_AF-A0A3D1QAP8-F1
#
_entry.id   AF-A0A3D1QAP8-F1
#
_cell.length_a   1.000
_cell.length_b   1.000
_cell.length_c   1.000
_cell.angle_alpha   90.00
_cell.angle_beta   90.00
_cell.angle_gamma   90.00
#
_symmetry.space_group_name_H-M   'P 1'
#
loop_
_entity.id
_entity.type
_entity.pdbx_description
1 polymer ?
#
loop_
_entity_poly.entity_id
_entity_poly.type
_entity_poly.pdbx_seq_one_letter_code
_entity_poly.pdbx_strand_id
1 'polypeptide(L)' 'MGIPRPPGKTVFHPDEAVKVGAEIGYPVLVRPSYVLGGRAMEIVYSEDELREYMQTAVKASPEHPVLVDKYLLG' A
#
# COMPACT_ATOMS: atom_id res chain seq x y z
N MET A 1 17.85 18.01 -5.81
CA MET A 1 17.10 16.87 -5.24
C MET A 1 16.63 16.00 -6.39
N GLY A 2 17.01 14.72 -6.45
CA GLY A 2 16.74 13.85 -7.60
C GLY A 2 16.90 12.37 -7.27
N ILE A 3 16.53 11.98 -6.04
CA ILE A 3 16.57 10.58 -5.64
C ILE A 3 15.36 9.90 -6.29
N PRO A 4 15.56 8.93 -7.20
CA PRO A 4 14.46 8.22 -7.81
C PRO A 4 13.67 7.50 -6.72
N ARG A 5 12.35 7.65 -6.77
CA ARG A 5 11.42 6.92 -5.92
C ARG A 5 10.69 5.89 -6.76
N PRO A 6 10.42 4.69 -6.22
CA PRO A 6 9.51 3.76 -6.87
C PRO A 6 8.15 4.45 -7.14
N PRO A 7 7.44 4.05 -8.21
CA PRO A 7 6.07 4.48 -8.43
C PRO A 7 5.21 4.07 -7.25
N GLY A 8 4.50 5.03 -6.66
CA GLY A 8 3.64 4.78 -5.52
C GLY A 8 2.57 5.87 -5.35
N LYS A 9 1.45 5.51 -4.75
CA LYS A 9 0.33 6.42 -4.48
C LYS A 9 -0.30 6.16 -3.11
N THR A 10 -0.65 7.25 -2.44
CA THR A 10 -1.39 7.25 -1.19
C THR A 10 -2.88 7.08 -1.47
N VAL A 11 -3.52 6.14 -0.78
CA VAL A 11 -4.93 5.77 -0.96
C VAL A 11 -5.64 5.63 0.37
N PHE A 12 -6.96 5.82 0.37
CA PHE A 12 -7.80 5.72 1.58
C PHE A 12 -8.81 4.57 1.52
N HIS A 13 -9.13 4.09 0.30
CA HIS A 13 -10.19 3.12 0.10
C HIS A 13 -9.68 1.86 -0.62
N PRO A 14 -10.23 0.67 -0.32
CA PRO A 14 -9.79 -0.58 -0.95
C PRO A 14 -9.86 -0.54 -2.48
N ASP A 15 -10.92 0.02 -3.06
CA ASP A 15 -11.07 0.08 -4.52
C ASP A 15 -10.06 1.01 -5.19
N GLU A 16 -9.61 2.05 -4.49
CA GLU A 16 -8.52 2.90 -4.96
C GLU A 16 -7.18 2.16 -4.89
N ALA A 17 -6.93 1.44 -3.79
CA ALA A 17 -5.72 0.63 -3.63
C ALA A 17 -5.59 -0.41 -4.73
N VAL A 18 -6.66 -1.14 -5.05
CA VAL A 18 -6.69 -2.14 -6.12
C VAL A 18 -6.36 -1.51 -7.47
N LYS A 19 -6.97 -0.37 -7.81
CA LYS A 19 -6.67 0.35 -9.07
C LYS A 19 -5.19 0.73 -9.15
N VAL A 20 -4.65 1.27 -8.06
CA VAL A 20 -3.24 1.67 -7.97
C VAL A 20 -2.31 0.45 -8.04
N GLY A 21 -2.64 -0.64 -7.36
CA GLY A 21 -1.88 -1.89 -7.39
C GLY A 21 -1.81 -2.49 -8.80
N ALA A 22 -2.91 -2.45 -9.54
CA ALA A 22 -2.96 -2.87 -10.94
C ALA A 22 -2.15 -1.94 -11.88
N GLU A 23 -2.19 -0.63 -11.65
CA GLU A 23 -1.42 0.37 -12.43
C GLU A 23 0.09 0.23 -12.20
N ILE A 24 0.52 0.05 -10.95
CA ILE A 24 1.93 -0.13 -10.55
C ILE A 24 2.43 -1.54 -10.90
N GLY A 25 1.54 -2.53 -10.85
CA GLY A 25 1.80 -3.95 -11.03
C GLY A 25 2.34 -4.62 -9.76
N TYR A 26 1.83 -5.82 -9.48
CA TYR A 26 2.25 -6.64 -8.34
C TYR A 26 3.66 -7.26 -8.51
N PRO A 27 4.35 -7.63 -7.42
CA PRO A 27 4.00 -7.31 -6.04
C PRO A 27 4.16 -5.82 -5.71
N VAL A 28 3.38 -5.36 -4.74
CA VAL A 28 3.43 -4.00 -4.18
C VAL A 28 3.73 -4.03 -2.69
N LEU A 29 4.37 -2.98 -2.18
CA LEU A 29 4.59 -2.75 -0.76
C LEU A 29 3.51 -1.81 -0.25
N VAL A 30 2.74 -2.24 0.74
CA VAL A 30 1.73 -1.41 1.42
C VAL A 30 2.27 -0.88 2.74
N ARG A 31 2.08 0.43 2.99
CA ARG A 31 2.61 1.14 4.16
C ARG A 31 1.53 2.03 4.79
N PRO A 32 0.97 1.67 5.95
CA PRO A 32 0.02 2.52 6.64
C PRO A 32 0.74 3.74 7.23
N SER A 33 0.12 4.93 7.15
CA SER A 33 0.76 6.17 7.61
C SER A 33 0.80 6.34 9.14
N TYR A 34 0.08 5.51 9.90
CA TYR A 34 -0.26 5.76 11.31
C TYR A 34 0.54 4.95 12.34
N VAL A 35 1.48 4.12 11.90
CA VAL A 35 2.22 3.23 12.79
C VAL A 35 3.51 3.88 13.30
N LEU A 36 3.46 4.35 14.55
CA LEU A 36 4.62 4.58 15.42
C LEU A 36 5.34 3.24 15.62
N GLY A 37 6.31 2.95 14.74
CA GLY A 37 7.15 1.75 14.80
C GLY A 37 7.26 0.93 13.52
N GLY A 38 6.63 1.35 12.41
CA GLY A 38 6.80 0.69 11.10
C GLY A 38 6.24 -0.73 10.99
N ARG A 39 5.39 -1.14 11.94
CA ARG A 39 4.74 -2.47 11.97
C ARG A 39 3.49 -2.45 11.09
N ALA A 40 3.13 -3.57 10.47
CA ALA A 40 2.04 -3.71 9.48
C ALA A 40 2.33 -3.20 8.05
N MET A 41 3.60 -3.07 7.66
CA MET A 41 3.95 -3.09 6.25
C MET A 41 3.86 -4.52 5.72
N GLU A 42 3.39 -4.68 4.49
CA GLU A 42 3.23 -6.00 3.87
C GLU A 42 3.61 -5.95 2.39
N ILE A 43 4.20 -7.04 1.89
CA ILE A 43 4.39 -7.23 0.45
C ILE A 43 3.20 -8.02 -0.04
N VAL A 44 2.44 -7.42 -0.94
CA VAL A 44 1.19 -7.92 -1.46
C VAL A 44 1.40 -8.38 -2.90
N TYR A 45 1.05 -9.63 -3.19
CA TYR A 45 1.33 -10.30 -4.46
C TYR A 45 0.13 -10.32 -5.41
N SER A 46 -1.06 -10.00 -4.93
CA SER A 46 -2.30 -10.09 -5.69
C SER A 46 -3.32 -9.02 -5.32
N GLU A 47 -4.33 -8.86 -6.19
CA GLU A 47 -5.47 -7.98 -5.93
C GLU A 47 -6.27 -8.39 -4.70
N ASP A 48 -6.53 -9.68 -4.54
CA ASP A 48 -7.29 -10.23 -3.41
C ASP A 48 -6.59 -9.94 -2.08
N GLU A 49 -5.28 -10.19 -2.00
CA GLU A 49 -4.44 -9.84 -0.83
C GLU A 49 -4.49 -8.33 -0.55
N LEU A 50 -4.42 -7.48 -1.59
CA LEU A 50 -4.48 -6.04 -1.41
C LEU A 50 -5.82 -5.59 -0.83
N ARG A 51 -6.91 -6.17 -1.32
CA ARG A 51 -8.25 -5.89 -0.84
C ARG A 51 -8.42 -6.34 0.61
N GLU A 52 -7.92 -7.52 0.98
CA GLU A 52 -7.94 -8.02 2.36
C GLU A 52 -7.12 -7.14 3.31
N TYR A 53 -5.90 -6.78 2.90
CA TYR A 53 -5.04 -5.87 3.65
C TYR A 53 -5.75 -4.54 3.92
N MET A 54 -6.31 -3.92 2.87
CA MET A 54 -6.98 -2.63 2.99
C MET A 54 -8.23 -2.71 3.87
N GLN A 55 -8.99 -3.80 3.81
CA GLN A 55 -10.13 -3.98 4.72
C GLN A 55 -9.69 -4.04 6.19
N THR A 56 -8.52 -4.61 6.48
CA THR A 56 -8.01 -4.73 7.84
C THR A 56 -7.36 -3.43 8.31
N ALA A 57 -6.48 -2.85 7.49
CA ALA A 57 -5.74 -1.63 7.79
C ALA A 57 -6.67 -0.40 7.91
N VAL A 58 -7.59 -0.22 6.97
CA VAL A 58 -8.54 0.92 7.01
C VAL A 58 -9.52 0.79 8.18
N LYS A 59 -9.95 -0.43 8.55
CA LYS A 59 -10.78 -0.62 9.75
C LYS A 59 -10.05 -0.22 11.03
N ALA A 60 -8.76 -0.53 11.13
CA ALA A 60 -7.96 -0.16 12.30
C ALA A 60 -7.73 1.35 12.40
N SER A 61 -7.80 2.09 11.29
CA SER A 61 -7.46 3.50 11.23
C SER A 61 -8.07 4.19 9.99
N PRO A 62 -9.37 4.49 10.02
CA PRO A 62 -10.11 4.96 8.83
C PRO A 62 -9.69 6.35 8.35
N GLU A 63 -9.11 7.18 9.23
CA GLU A 63 -8.64 8.53 8.91
C GLU A 63 -7.20 8.54 8.37
N HIS A 64 -6.53 7.39 8.36
CA HIS A 64 -5.11 7.31 8.01
C HIS A 64 -4.90 6.57 6.69
N PRO A 65 -4.24 7.20 5.71
CA PRO A 65 -4.05 6.56 4.43
C PRO A 65 -3.00 5.44 4.45
N VAL A 66 -3.04 4.63 3.39
CA VAL A 66 -2.03 3.63 3.08
C VAL A 66 -1.27 4.09 1.82
N LEU A 67 0.05 3.99 1.83
CA LEU A 67 0.88 4.16 0.65
C LEU A 67 1.08 2.81 -0.03
N VAL A 68 0.63 2.69 -1.27
CA VAL A 68 0.87 1.54 -2.16
C VAL A 68 2.05 1.89 -3.05
N ASP A 69 3.12 1.12 -2.98
CA ASP A 69 4.39 1.43 -3.63
C ASP A 69 4.91 0.22 -4.43
N LYS A 70 5.66 0.44 -5.50
CA LYS A 70 6.26 -0.69 -6.24
C LYS A 70 7.23 -1.42 -5.32
N TYR A 71 7.02 -2.71 -5.13
CA TYR A 71 8.01 -3.51 -4.44
C TYR A 71 9.23 -3.69 -5.36
N LEU A 72 10.39 -3.25 -4.88
CA LEU A 72 11.68 -3.45 -5.52
C LEU A 72 12.43 -4.49 -4.70
N LEU A 73 12.73 -5.63 -5.32
CA LEU A 73 13.59 -6.64 -4.73
C LEU A 73 15.01 -6.07 -4.63
N GLY A 74 15.63 -6.18 -3.46
CA GLY A 74 16.99 -5.73 -3.18
C GLY A 74 17.70 -6.70 -2.25
#